data_AF-A0A8H3EX14-F1
#
_entry.id   AF-A0A8H3EX14-F1
#
_cell.length_a   1.000
_cell.length_b   1.000
_cell.length_c   1.000
_cell.angle_alpha   90.00
_cell.angle_beta   90.00
_cell.angle_gamma   90.00
#
_symmetry.space_group_name_H-M   'P 1'
#
loop_
_entity.id
_entity.type
_entity.pdbx_description
1 polymer ?
#
loop_
_entity_poly.entity_id
_entity_poly.type
_entity_poly.pdbx_seq_one_letter_code
_entity_poly.pdbx_strand_id
1 'polypeptide(L)'
;MASRMMPPSQPDYDKGPAGLGIISSFFSLATISVFLRLYVRLKNHAHGWDDYFIYASWIMAVYNQVVFAFLTKYGMGRHYEYILPTMPNLIETFVIGELGFHVAIGLLRISICKFVLRLTQGTHPRTRTALYITLSLNGAVTLAAVFTIGFQCQPLRKIWTPMIEGTCINRQIFTNIMTVVGGMLPHPK
;
A
#
# COMPACT_ATOMS: atom_id res chain seq x y z
N MET A 1 8.92 18.82 37.25
CA MET A 1 9.58 19.48 36.10
C MET A 1 8.60 19.46 34.93
N ALA A 2 7.77 20.49 34.82
CA ALA A 2 6.81 20.64 33.73
C ALA A 2 7.57 21.09 32.47
N SER A 3 7.70 20.20 31.50
CA SER A 3 8.19 20.53 30.16
C SER A 3 7.32 21.66 29.59
N ARG A 4 7.91 22.85 29.41
CA ARG A 4 7.29 23.95 28.68
C ARG A 4 7.04 23.48 27.24
N MET A 5 5.82 23.05 26.94
CA MET A 5 5.37 22.94 25.55
C MET A 5 5.35 24.36 25.01
N MET A 6 6.26 24.65 24.06
CA MET A 6 6.17 25.88 23.27
C MET A 6 4.77 25.93 22.64
N PRO A 7 4.11 27.10 22.62
CA PRO A 7 2.87 27.25 21.88
C PRO A 7 3.14 26.85 20.42
N PRO A 8 2.23 26.09 19.79
CA PRO A 8 2.45 25.58 18.46
C PRO A 8 2.70 26.73 17.48
N SER A 9 3.70 26.55 16.61
CA SER A 9 4.16 27.61 15.71
C SER A 9 3.23 27.82 14.51
N GLN A 10 2.37 26.84 14.23
CA GLN A 10 1.47 26.78 13.08
C GLN A 10 0.03 26.50 13.53
N PRO A 11 -0.98 27.04 12.83
CA PRO A 11 -2.38 26.71 13.09
C PRO A 11 -2.65 25.21 12.90
N ASP A 12 -3.55 24.64 13.71
CA ASP A 12 -3.97 23.24 13.60
C ASP A 12 -4.82 23.03 12.35
N TYR A 13 -4.14 22.70 11.24
CA TYR A 13 -4.76 22.40 9.96
C TYR A 13 -4.77 20.90 9.71
N ASP A 14 -5.98 20.32 9.62
CA ASP A 14 -6.19 18.89 9.41
C ASP A 14 -6.53 18.55 7.95
N LYS A 15 -5.57 17.91 7.26
CA LYS A 15 -5.74 17.40 5.88
C LYS A 15 -6.33 16.00 5.81
N GLY A 16 -6.48 15.30 6.93
CA GLY A 16 -6.92 13.91 7.00
C GLY A 16 -8.29 13.69 6.32
N PRO A 17 -9.34 14.46 6.66
CA PRO A 17 -10.67 14.30 6.05
C PRO A 17 -10.68 14.50 4.54
N ALA A 18 -9.92 15.48 4.04
CA ALA A 18 -9.80 15.73 2.61
C ALA A 18 -9.14 14.54 1.89
N GLY A 19 -8.06 14.00 2.46
CA GLY A 19 -7.40 12.80 1.95
C GLY A 19 -8.33 11.58 1.92
N LEU A 20 -9.11 11.38 2.98
CA LEU A 20 -10.09 10.29 3.07
C LEU A 20 -11.16 10.39 1.98
N GLY A 21 -11.66 11.60 1.72
CA GLY A 21 -12.65 11.85 0.66
C GLY A 21 -12.14 11.51 -0.73
N ILE A 22 -10.90 11.90 -1.04
CA ILE A 22 -10.27 11.60 -2.34
C ILE A 22 -10.10 10.08 -2.50
N ILE A 23 -9.50 9.41 -1.52
CA ILE A 23 -9.26 7.96 -1.58
C ILE A 23 -10.58 7.18 -1.70
N SER A 24 -11.61 7.58 -0.94
CA SER A 24 -12.93 6.94 -0.99
C SER A 24 -13.60 7.09 -2.36
N SER A 25 -13.37 8.23 -3.04
CA SER A 25 -13.90 8.47 -4.40
C SER A 25 -13.27 7.51 -5.42
N PHE A 26 -11.94 7.38 -5.40
CA PHE A 26 -11.23 6.42 -6.25
C PHE A 26 -11.58 4.97 -5.91
N PHE A 27 -11.72 4.65 -4.62
CA PHE A 27 -12.14 3.32 -4.18
C PHE A 27 -13.55 2.96 -4.70
N SER A 28 -14.48 3.92 -4.71
CA SER A 28 -15.83 3.72 -5.26
C SER A 28 -15.79 3.42 -6.76
N LEU A 29 -15.01 4.19 -7.53
CA LEU A 29 -14.81 3.94 -8.96
C LEU A 29 -14.16 2.57 -9.23
N ALA A 30 -13.12 2.22 -8.45
CA ALA A 30 -12.45 0.93 -8.55
C ALA A 30 -13.41 -0.23 -8.24
N THR A 31 -14.26 -0.05 -7.23
CA THR A 31 -15.29 -1.03 -6.84
C THR A 31 -16.26 -1.29 -7.99
N ILE A 32 -16.81 -0.23 -8.61
CA ILE A 32 -17.70 -0.35 -9.77
C ILE A 32 -17.01 -1.13 -10.90
N SER A 33 -15.76 -0.81 -11.20
CA SER A 33 -14.97 -1.49 -12.24
C SER A 33 -14.79 -2.99 -11.96
N VAL A 34 -14.46 -3.36 -10.71
CA VAL A 34 -14.28 -4.77 -10.32
C VAL A 34 -15.59 -5.55 -10.42
N PHE A 35 -16.69 -5.00 -9.90
CA PHE A 35 -17.99 -5.67 -9.97
C PHE A 35 -18.52 -5.78 -11.41
N LEU A 36 -18.30 -4.75 -12.24
CA LEU A 36 -18.64 -4.82 -13.66
C LEU A 36 -17.83 -5.91 -14.38
N ARG A 37 -16.51 -6.00 -14.08
CA ARG A 37 -15.65 -7.07 -14.61
C ARG A 37 -16.17 -8.45 -14.22
N LEU A 38 -16.53 -8.65 -12.94
CA LEU A 38 -17.09 -9.91 -12.46
C LEU A 38 -18.43 -10.23 -13.14
N TYR A 39 -19.32 -9.25 -13.27
CA TYR A 39 -20.62 -9.42 -13.93
C TYR A 39 -20.46 -9.86 -15.40
N VAL A 40 -19.61 -9.17 -16.17
CA VAL A 40 -19.35 -9.53 -17.58
C VAL A 40 -18.73 -10.93 -17.69
N ARG A 41 -17.84 -11.31 -16.77
CA ARG A 41 -17.20 -12.63 -16.75
C ARG A 41 -18.18 -13.75 -16.43
N LEU A 42 -19.06 -13.53 -15.45
CA LEU A 42 -20.15 -14.45 -15.10
C LEU A 42 -21.12 -14.62 -16.29
N LYS A 43 -21.53 -13.51 -16.92
CA LYS A 43 -22.43 -13.53 -18.08
C LYS A 43 -21.86 -14.27 -19.28
N ASN A 44 -20.55 -14.17 -19.51
CA ASN A 44 -19.87 -14.83 -20.62
C ASN A 44 -19.40 -16.26 -20.29
N HIS A 45 -19.80 -16.83 -19.14
CA HIS A 45 -19.35 -18.14 -18.64
C HIS A 45 -17.82 -18.30 -18.64
N ALA A 46 -17.08 -17.20 -18.56
CA ALA A 46 -15.64 -17.17 -18.74
C ALA A 46 -14.91 -17.29 -17.38
N HIS A 47 -15.36 -18.24 -16.54
CA HIS A 47 -14.84 -18.44 -15.20
C HIS A 47 -13.37 -18.82 -15.25
N GLY A 48 -12.51 -17.97 -14.70
CA GLY A 48 -11.08 -18.25 -14.59
C GLY A 48 -10.62 -18.18 -13.15
N TRP A 49 -9.60 -18.98 -12.81
CA TRP A 49 -8.85 -18.79 -11.57
C TRP A 49 -8.27 -17.36 -11.40
N ASP A 50 -8.21 -16.58 -12.48
CA ASP A 50 -7.83 -15.17 -12.48
C ASP A 50 -8.78 -14.27 -11.66
N ASP A 51 -10.08 -14.61 -11.63
CA ASP A 51 -11.11 -13.79 -10.99
C ASP A 51 -10.95 -13.77 -9.45
N TYR A 52 -10.29 -14.78 -8.87
CA TYR A 52 -9.96 -14.80 -7.44
C TYR A 52 -8.90 -13.77 -7.07
N PHE A 53 -7.93 -13.49 -7.94
CA PHE A 53 -6.86 -12.53 -7.65
C PHE A 53 -7.37 -11.09 -7.62
N ILE A 54 -8.28 -10.74 -8.54
CA ILE A 54 -8.91 -9.41 -8.54
C ILE A 54 -9.83 -9.23 -7.33
N TYR A 55 -10.59 -10.27 -6.95
CA TYR A 55 -11.44 -10.22 -5.77
C TYR A 55 -10.62 -10.12 -4.48
N ALA A 56 -9.55 -10.91 -4.35
CA ALA A 56 -8.62 -10.82 -3.21
C ALA A 56 -7.96 -9.43 -3.12
N SER A 57 -7.56 -8.86 -4.26
CA SER A 57 -7.04 -7.48 -4.31
C SER A 57 -8.07 -6.46 -3.83
N TRP A 58 -9.33 -6.59 -4.23
CA TRP A 58 -10.41 -5.71 -3.78
C TRP A 58 -10.68 -5.82 -2.27
N ILE A 59 -10.67 -7.03 -1.69
CA ILE A 59 -10.76 -7.22 -0.23
C ILE A 59 -9.61 -6.50 0.48
N MET A 60 -8.39 -6.61 -0.02
CA MET A 60 -7.25 -5.88 0.55
C MET A 60 -7.40 -4.36 0.37
N ALA A 61 -8.03 -3.88 -0.70
CA ALA A 61 -8.34 -2.47 -0.88
C ALA A 61 -9.37 -1.97 0.16
N VAL A 62 -10.41 -2.76 0.47
CA VAL A 62 -11.35 -2.47 1.57
C VAL A 62 -10.61 -2.39 2.90
N TYR A 63 -9.73 -3.34 3.18
CA TYR A 63 -8.88 -3.32 4.36
C TYR A 63 -8.06 -2.02 4.46
N ASN A 64 -7.38 -1.62 3.37
CA ASN A 64 -6.60 -0.39 3.33
C ASN A 64 -7.46 0.86 3.54
N GLN A 65 -8.68 0.89 3.02
CA GLN A 65 -9.62 1.99 3.23
C GLN A 65 -9.97 2.17 4.71
N VAL A 66 -10.17 1.05 5.43
CA VAL A 66 -10.42 1.04 6.87
C VAL A 66 -9.18 1.50 7.64
N VAL A 67 -8.01 0.96 7.32
CA VAL A 67 -6.75 1.36 7.96
C VAL A 67 -6.46 2.84 7.76
N PHE A 68 -6.70 3.38 6.56
CA PHE A 68 -6.55 4.80 6.28
C PHE A 68 -7.50 5.67 7.12
N ALA A 69 -8.74 5.21 7.37
CA ALA A 69 -9.66 5.90 8.27
C ALA A 69 -9.17 5.91 9.74
N PHE A 70 -8.42 4.90 10.17
CA PHE A 70 -7.74 4.92 11.48
C PHE A 70 -6.54 5.86 11.50
N LEU A 71 -5.74 5.89 10.42
CA LEU A 71 -4.63 6.84 10.26
C LEU A 71 -5.10 8.29 10.42
N THR A 72 -6.20 8.68 9.78
CA THR A 72 -6.74 10.04 9.94
C THR A 72 -7.21 10.32 11.37
N LYS A 73 -7.78 9.34 12.07
CA LYS A 73 -8.12 9.47 13.50
C LYS A 73 -6.90 9.65 14.40
N TYR A 74 -5.78 9.02 14.07
CA TYR A 74 -4.52 9.21 14.80
C TYR A 74 -3.77 10.50 14.43
N GLY A 75 -4.33 11.31 13.53
CA GLY A 75 -3.82 12.62 13.17
C GLY A 75 -3.00 12.66 11.87
N MET A 76 -3.11 11.64 11.01
CA MET A 76 -2.53 11.67 9.66
C MET A 76 -3.03 12.90 8.90
N GLY A 77 -2.12 13.78 8.51
CA GLY A 77 -2.43 15.04 7.82
C GLY A 77 -2.39 16.30 8.71
N ARG A 78 -2.09 16.16 10.01
CA ARG A 78 -1.81 17.26 10.93
C ARG A 78 -0.30 17.48 11.13
N HIS A 79 0.07 18.65 11.65
CA HIS A 79 1.47 18.93 12.01
C HIS A 79 1.94 18.05 13.17
N TYR A 80 3.24 17.72 13.16
CA TYR A 80 3.84 16.80 14.13
C TYR A 80 3.58 17.21 15.59
N GLU A 81 3.51 18.51 15.87
CA GLU A 81 3.26 19.12 17.20
C GLU A 81 1.94 18.66 17.83
N TYR A 82 0.92 18.39 17.01
CA TYR A 82 -0.42 18.02 17.47
C TYR A 82 -0.64 16.52 17.64
N ILE A 83 0.30 15.70 17.17
CA ILE A 83 0.15 14.24 17.09
C ILE A 83 1.14 13.48 17.97
N LEU A 84 2.03 14.16 18.71
CA LEU A 84 2.95 13.53 19.67
C LEU A 84 2.32 12.42 20.54
N PRO A 85 1.13 12.60 21.15
CA PRO A 85 0.54 11.55 22.00
C PRO A 85 0.02 10.34 21.20
N THR A 86 -0.36 10.53 19.94
CA THR A 86 -0.89 9.46 19.07
C THR A 86 0.16 8.89 18.12
N MET A 87 1.38 9.44 18.10
CA MET A 87 2.47 9.03 17.19
C MET A 87 2.73 7.53 17.16
N PRO A 88 2.84 6.81 18.30
CA PRO A 88 3.10 5.37 18.26
C PRO A 88 2.00 4.60 17.51
N ASN A 89 0.74 4.91 17.81
CA ASN A 89 -0.42 4.28 17.16
C ASN A 89 -0.50 4.65 15.67
N LEU A 90 -0.14 5.89 15.33
CA LEU A 90 -0.08 6.37 13.94
C LEU A 90 0.95 5.58 13.14
N ILE A 91 2.17 5.44 13.67
CA ILE A 91 3.28 4.73 13.03
C ILE A 91 2.97 3.23 12.90
N GLU A 92 2.44 2.61 13.95
CA GLU A 92 2.03 1.21 13.93
C GLU A 92 0.97 0.95 12.84
N THR A 93 -0.09 1.77 12.84
CA THR A 93 -1.17 1.69 11.84
C THR A 93 -0.66 1.97 10.43
N PHE A 94 0.31 2.88 10.28
CA PHE A 94 0.94 3.17 9.00
C PHE A 94 1.67 1.95 8.45
N VAL A 95 2.51 1.29 9.25
CA VAL A 95 3.26 0.08 8.84
C VAL A 95 2.29 -1.05 8.46
N ILE A 96 1.22 -1.23 9.25
CA ILE A 96 0.16 -2.21 9.01
C ILE A 96 -0.59 -1.93 7.69
N GLY A 97 -0.86 -0.66 7.40
CA GLY A 97 -1.47 -0.22 6.14
C GLY A 97 -0.53 -0.39 4.96
N GLU A 98 0.73 0.00 5.11
CA GLU A 98 1.75 -0.12 4.06
C GLU A 98 1.94 -1.57 3.62
N LEU A 99 1.95 -2.52 4.57
CA LEU A 99 2.01 -3.95 4.29
C LEU A 99 0.81 -4.42 3.45
N GLY A 100 -0.41 -4.08 3.89
CA GLY A 100 -1.63 -4.43 3.18
C GLY A 100 -1.72 -3.79 1.79
N PHE A 101 -1.23 -2.56 1.63
CA PHE A 101 -1.21 -1.86 0.36
C PHE A 101 -0.31 -2.57 -0.67
N HIS A 102 0.91 -2.96 -0.27
CA HIS A 102 1.83 -3.69 -1.15
C HIS A 102 1.29 -5.07 -1.54
N VAL A 103 0.60 -5.76 -0.64
CA VAL A 103 -0.10 -7.01 -0.98
C VAL A 103 -1.24 -6.76 -1.96
N ALA A 104 -2.07 -5.73 -1.72
CA ALA A 104 -3.20 -5.38 -2.59
C ALA A 104 -2.76 -5.09 -4.03
N ILE A 105 -1.73 -4.24 -4.19
CA ILE A 105 -1.21 -3.86 -5.50
C ILE A 105 -0.50 -5.04 -6.19
N GLY A 106 0.20 -5.90 -5.46
CA GLY A 106 0.81 -7.11 -6.01
C GLY A 106 -0.23 -8.06 -6.60
N LEU A 107 -1.31 -8.34 -5.85
CA LEU A 107 -2.43 -9.17 -6.33
C LEU A 107 -3.12 -8.55 -7.55
N LEU A 108 -3.30 -7.22 -7.56
CA LEU A 108 -3.88 -6.49 -8.69
C LEU A 108 -3.02 -6.68 -9.95
N ARG A 109 -1.71 -6.45 -9.84
CA ARG A 109 -0.77 -6.58 -10.97
C ARG A 109 -0.73 -8.02 -11.50
N ILE A 110 -0.78 -9.02 -10.61
CA ILE A 110 -0.87 -10.44 -11.00
C ILE A 110 -2.15 -10.72 -11.80
N SER A 111 -3.31 -10.24 -11.35
CA SER A 111 -4.57 -10.41 -12.08
C SER A 111 -4.54 -9.75 -13.46
N ILE A 112 -4.01 -8.53 -13.56
CA ILE A 112 -3.91 -7.83 -14.85
C ILE A 112 -2.97 -8.58 -15.79
N CYS A 113 -1.80 -9.03 -15.32
CA CYS A 113 -0.86 -9.79 -16.15
C CYS A 113 -1.47 -11.09 -16.67
N LYS A 114 -2.17 -11.85 -15.81
CA LYS A 114 -2.86 -13.09 -16.20
C LYS A 114 -4.01 -12.85 -17.16
N PHE A 115 -4.76 -11.75 -16.97
CA PHE A 115 -5.79 -11.32 -17.90
C PHE A 115 -5.22 -11.02 -19.29
N VAL A 116 -4.13 -10.25 -19.36
CA VAL A 116 -3.45 -9.92 -20.62
C VAL A 116 -2.86 -11.17 -21.27
N LEU A 117 -2.26 -12.08 -20.50
CA LEU A 117 -1.77 -13.37 -20.99
C LEU A 117 -2.88 -14.20 -21.64
N ARG A 118 -4.08 -14.18 -21.08
CA ARG A 118 -5.24 -14.87 -21.66
C ARG A 118 -5.72 -14.21 -22.95
N LEU A 119 -5.77 -12.88 -22.98
CA LEU A 119 -6.16 -12.12 -24.17
C LEU A 119 -5.18 -12.32 -25.34
N THR A 120 -3.90 -12.53 -25.02
CA THR A 120 -2.79 -12.67 -25.99
C THR A 120 -2.43 -14.11 -26.32
N GLN A 121 -3.33 -15.08 -26.07
CA GLN A 121 -3.08 -16.50 -26.34
C GLN A 121 -2.80 -16.81 -27.84
N GLY A 122 -3.25 -15.96 -28.77
CA GLY A 122 -2.97 -16.07 -30.20
C GLY A 122 -1.81 -15.19 -30.71
N THR A 123 -1.07 -14.51 -29.83
CA THR A 123 -0.05 -13.52 -30.21
C THR A 123 1.37 -14.13 -30.28
N HIS A 124 2.31 -13.40 -30.88
CA HIS A 124 3.69 -13.84 -31.09
C HIS A 124 4.37 -14.32 -29.78
N PRO A 125 5.14 -15.43 -29.79
CA PRO A 125 5.71 -16.05 -28.58
C PRO A 125 6.59 -15.11 -27.74
N ARG A 126 7.25 -14.13 -28.39
CA ARG A 126 8.03 -13.08 -27.70
C ARG A 126 7.20 -12.26 -26.72
N THR A 127 5.98 -11.88 -27.10
CA THR A 127 5.07 -11.11 -26.24
C THR A 127 4.67 -11.92 -25.00
N ARG A 128 4.46 -13.22 -25.18
CA ARG A 128 4.11 -14.13 -24.08
C ARG A 128 5.27 -14.30 -23.10
N THR A 129 6.49 -14.46 -23.59
CA THR A 129 7.70 -14.50 -22.74
C THR A 129 7.85 -13.20 -21.93
N ALA A 130 7.68 -12.04 -22.57
CA ALA A 130 7.76 -10.74 -21.89
C ALA A 130 6.70 -10.59 -20.76
N LEU A 131 5.49 -11.11 -20.98
CA LEU A 131 4.44 -11.10 -19.97
C LEU A 131 4.73 -12.04 -18.78
N TYR A 132 5.30 -13.22 -19.02
CA TYR A 132 5.74 -14.10 -17.93
C TYR A 132 6.90 -13.48 -17.14
N ILE A 133 7.85 -12.83 -17.81
CA ILE A 133 8.93 -12.10 -17.13
C ILE A 133 8.34 -10.98 -16.26
N THR A 134 7.43 -10.18 -16.81
CA THR A 134 6.74 -9.11 -16.06
C THR A 134 5.98 -9.65 -14.86
N LEU A 135 5.30 -10.79 -15.00
CA LEU A 135 4.59 -11.44 -13.89
C LEU A 135 5.55 -11.87 -12.78
N SER A 136 6.66 -12.52 -13.12
CA SER A 136 7.68 -12.95 -12.17
C SER A 136 8.35 -11.78 -11.45
N LEU A 137 8.70 -10.72 -12.20
CA LEU A 137 9.28 -9.50 -11.63
C LEU A 137 8.32 -8.81 -10.66
N ASN A 138 7.03 -8.72 -11.00
CA ASN A 138 6.05 -8.14 -10.09
C ASN A 138 5.89 -8.95 -8.80
N GLY A 139 5.90 -10.28 -8.89
CA GLY A 139 5.91 -11.15 -7.71
C GLY A 139 7.13 -10.91 -6.83
N ALA A 140 8.32 -10.89 -7.43
CA ALA A 140 9.58 -10.65 -6.72
C ALA A 140 9.62 -9.28 -6.03
N VAL A 141 9.20 -8.22 -6.73
CA VAL A 141 9.13 -6.84 -6.20
C VAL A 141 8.14 -6.74 -5.04
N THR A 142 6.96 -7.37 -5.16
CA THR A 142 5.95 -7.37 -4.10
C THR A 142 6.49 -8.06 -2.85
N LEU A 143 7.11 -9.23 -3.01
CA LEU A 143 7.72 -9.97 -1.90
C LEU A 143 8.84 -9.15 -1.24
N ALA A 144 9.73 -8.55 -2.03
CA ALA A 144 10.81 -7.72 -1.51
C ALA A 144 10.30 -6.55 -0.65
N ALA A 145 9.23 -5.85 -1.08
CA ALA A 145 8.60 -4.82 -0.25
C ALA A 145 8.01 -5.37 1.05
N VAL A 146 7.23 -6.46 0.97
CA VAL A 146 6.61 -7.08 2.14
C VAL A 146 7.66 -7.50 3.17
N PHE A 147 8.75 -8.12 2.73
CA PHE A 147 9.87 -8.49 3.61
C PHE A 147 10.60 -7.25 4.14
N THR A 148 10.84 -6.24 3.31
CA THR A 148 11.52 -5.03 3.77
C THR A 148 10.70 -4.31 4.83
N ILE A 149 9.38 -4.16 4.66
CA ILE A 149 8.48 -3.52 5.65
C ILE A 149 8.39 -4.38 6.92
N GLY A 150 8.19 -5.69 6.77
CA GLY A 150 7.99 -6.61 7.89
C GLY A 150 9.26 -6.85 8.72
N PHE A 151 10.44 -6.67 8.14
CA PHE A 151 11.73 -6.91 8.78
C PHE A 151 12.64 -5.67 8.84
N GLN A 152 12.11 -4.47 8.62
CA GLN A 152 12.90 -3.23 8.68
C GLN A 152 13.54 -2.97 10.05
N CYS A 153 12.98 -3.53 11.12
CA CYS A 153 13.53 -3.50 12.47
C CYS A 153 13.46 -4.87 13.14
N GLN A 154 14.43 -5.15 14.01
CA GLN A 154 14.48 -6.34 14.87
C GLN A 154 14.57 -5.86 16.32
N PRO A 155 13.46 -5.89 17.11
CA PRO A 155 12.10 -6.30 16.74
C PRO A 155 11.33 -5.22 15.97
N LEU A 156 10.31 -5.62 15.18
CA LEU A 156 9.48 -4.70 14.37
C LEU A 156 8.86 -3.57 15.22
N ARG A 157 8.48 -3.88 16.47
CA ARG A 157 7.91 -2.92 17.42
C ARG A 157 8.79 -1.71 17.71
N LYS A 158 10.11 -1.81 17.46
CA LYS A 158 11.04 -0.70 17.66
C LYS A 158 10.71 0.53 16.82
N ILE A 159 10.02 0.36 15.69
CA ILE A 159 9.63 1.49 14.81
C ILE A 159 8.73 2.48 15.56
N TRP A 160 7.72 2.00 16.30
CA TRP A 160 6.80 2.87 17.05
C TRP A 160 7.12 2.98 18.54
N THR A 161 8.00 2.12 19.06
CA THR A 161 8.51 2.18 20.44
C THR A 161 10.05 2.29 20.43
N PRO A 162 10.62 3.50 20.24
CA PRO A 162 12.06 3.67 20.00
C PRO A 162 12.94 3.31 21.20
N MET A 163 12.38 3.23 22.41
CA MET A 163 13.10 2.85 23.64
C MET A 163 13.44 1.36 23.73
N ILE A 164 12.88 0.52 22.85
CA ILE A 164 13.17 -0.92 22.84
C ILE A 164 14.55 -1.17 22.24
N GLU A 165 15.34 -2.05 22.85
CA GLU A 165 16.63 -2.51 22.29
C GLU A 165 16.43 -3.24 20.96
N GLY A 166 17.36 -3.06 20.03
CA GLY A 166 17.25 -3.64 18.69
C GLY A 166 17.89 -2.78 17.61
N THR A 167 17.88 -3.28 16.38
CA THR A 167 18.48 -2.62 15.22
C THR A 167 17.42 -2.39 14.14
N CYS A 168 17.59 -1.31 13.37
CA CYS A 168 16.73 -0.97 12.24
C CYS A 168 17.60 -0.67 11.02
N ILE A 169 17.04 -0.93 9.83
CA ILE A 169 17.67 -0.56 8.56
C ILE A 169 17.80 0.97 8.49
N ASN A 170 18.88 1.46 7.90
CA ASN A 170 19.07 2.90 7.68
C ASN A 170 17.94 3.45 6.81
N ARG A 171 17.36 4.59 7.21
CA ARG A 171 16.25 5.23 6.51
C ARG A 171 16.54 5.48 5.02
N GLN A 172 17.76 5.86 4.66
CA GLN A 172 18.14 6.09 3.26
C GLN A 172 18.11 4.78 2.45
N ILE A 173 18.61 3.69 3.04
CA ILE A 173 18.59 2.37 2.41
C ILE A 173 17.15 1.90 2.23
N PHE A 174 16.32 2.04 3.26
CA PHE A 174 14.90 1.71 3.19
C PHE A 174 14.19 2.49 2.07
N THR A 175 14.38 3.82 2.01
CA THR A 175 13.81 4.64 0.95
C THR A 175 14.30 4.21 -0.43
N ASN A 176 15.60 3.95 -0.61
CA ASN A 176 16.14 3.52 -1.90
C ASN A 176 15.53 2.19 -2.36
N ILE A 177 15.37 1.22 -1.45
CA ILE A 177 14.72 -0.06 -1.74
C ILE A 177 13.25 0.19 -2.16
N MET A 178 12.51 0.99 -1.40
CA MET A 178 11.10 1.28 -1.70
C MET A 178 10.91 2.09 -2.98
N THR A 179 11.83 2.97 -3.33
CA THR A 179 11.83 3.68 -4.61
C THR A 179 11.93 2.72 -5.78
N VAL A 180 12.80 1.71 -5.70
CA VAL A 180 12.93 0.68 -6.74
C VAL A 180 11.67 -0.17 -6.86
N VAL A 181 11.03 -0.48 -5.72
CA VAL A 181 9.79 -1.29 -5.68
C VAL A 181 8.57 -0.51 -6.19
N GLY A 182 8.39 0.72 -5.71
CA GLY A 182 7.21 1.55 -5.96
C GLY A 182 7.26 2.39 -7.23
N GLY A 183 8.43 2.56 -7.84
CA GLY A 183 8.60 3.44 -9.02
C GLY A 183 8.43 4.93 -8.72
N MET A 184 8.37 5.33 -7.45
CA MET A 184 8.28 6.73 -7.04
C MET A 184 9.70 7.32 -7.00
N LEU A 185 10.03 8.12 -8.02
CA LEU A 185 11.32 8.81 -8.13
C LEU A 185 11.64 9.56 -6.83
N PRO A 186 12.92 9.55 -6.41
CA PRO A 186 13.32 10.29 -5.22
C PRO A 186 12.99 11.76 -5.44
N HIS A 187 12.19 12.35 -4.55
CA HIS A 187 12.10 13.80 -4.48
C HIS A 187 13.50 14.31 -4.14
N PRO A 188 14.15 15.12 -5.00
CA PRO A 188 15.36 15.82 -4.60
C PRO A 188 15.00 16.69 -3.39
N LYS A 189 15.82 16.60 -2.35
CA LYS A 189 15.75 17.47 -1.18
C LYS A 189 16.04 18.92 -1.57
#